data_AF-A0A2K9RD14-F1
#
_entry.id   AF-A0A2K9RD14-F1
#
_cell.length_a   1.000
_cell.length_b   1.000
_cell.length_c   1.000
_cell.angle_alpha   90.00
_cell.angle_beta   90.00
_cell.angle_gamma   90.00
#
_symmetry.space_group_name_H-M   'P 1'
#
loop_
_entity.id
_entity.type
_entity.pdbx_description
1 polymer ?
#
loop_
_entity_poly.entity_id
_entity_poly.type
_entity_poly.pdbx_seq_one_letter_code
_entity_poly.pdbx_strand_id
1 'polypeptide(L)'
;AQILEEQEKRNAAALGKKKEPVTHINKPLEENINRLQVDGFEARSITEAISILSTKGEEDDRHPEKRMKAAYAAFEAANLPRIKAENPTLRLSQLKQILNKD
;
A
#
# COMPACT_ATOMS: atom_id res chain seq x y z
N ALA A 1 -24.42 65.32 32.74
CA ALA A 1 -22.97 65.03 32.71
C ALA A 1 -22.69 63.53 32.71
N GLN A 2 -23.26 62.75 33.64
CA GLN A 2 -22.92 61.33 33.86
C GLN A 2 -23.25 60.38 32.68
N ILE A 3 -24.34 60.64 31.93
CA ILE A 3 -24.76 59.82 30.77
C ILE A 3 -23.75 59.90 29.61
N LEU A 4 -23.16 61.07 29.37
CA LEU A 4 -22.17 61.27 28.32
C LEU A 4 -20.87 60.52 28.65
N GLU A 5 -20.45 60.57 29.90
CA GLU A 5 -19.23 59.89 30.36
C GLU A 5 -19.36 58.35 30.28
N GLU A 6 -20.55 57.81 30.56
CA GLU A 6 -20.83 56.38 30.40
C GLU A 6 -20.89 55.95 28.93
N GLN A 7 -21.43 56.80 28.04
CA GLN A 7 -21.37 56.57 26.60
C GLN A 7 -19.94 56.63 26.06
N GLU A 8 -19.12 57.57 26.52
CA GLU A 8 -17.71 57.66 26.14
C GLU A 8 -16.91 56.46 26.63
N LYS A 9 -17.10 56.01 27.88
CA LYS A 9 -16.45 54.80 28.40
C LYS A 9 -16.89 53.55 27.64
N ARG A 10 -18.17 53.45 27.27
CA ARG A 10 -18.69 52.32 26.47
C ARG A 10 -18.16 52.34 25.04
N ASN A 11 -18.03 53.52 24.43
CA ASN A 11 -17.41 53.69 23.11
C ASN A 11 -15.90 53.42 23.14
N ALA A 12 -15.19 53.86 24.19
CA ALA A 12 -13.76 53.58 24.38
C ALA A 12 -13.48 52.09 24.60
N ALA A 13 -14.34 51.41 25.38
CA ALA A 13 -14.27 49.95 25.57
C ALA A 13 -14.59 49.17 24.28
N ALA A 14 -15.41 49.73 23.39
CA ALA A 14 -15.70 49.16 22.08
C ALA A 14 -14.57 49.40 21.06
N LEU A 15 -13.83 50.52 21.16
CA LEU A 15 -12.65 50.78 20.33
C LEU A 15 -11.46 49.88 20.69
N GLY A 16 -11.22 49.64 21.99
CA GLY A 16 -10.07 48.85 22.46
C GLY A 16 -10.12 47.34 22.16
N LYS A 17 -11.24 46.82 21.63
CA LYS A 17 -11.44 45.39 21.32
C LYS A 17 -11.45 45.07 19.83
N LYS A 18 -11.15 46.02 18.95
CA LYS A 18 -10.94 45.72 17.53
C LYS A 18 -9.50 45.22 17.35
N LYS A 19 -9.28 43.93 17.58
CA LYS A 19 -8.06 43.26 17.08
C LYS A 19 -8.03 43.48 15.58
N GLU A 20 -6.99 44.16 15.08
CA GLU A 20 -6.83 44.35 13.66
C GLU A 20 -6.91 43.00 12.94
N PRO A 21 -7.59 42.92 11.77
CA PRO A 21 -7.68 41.67 11.05
C PRO A 21 -6.25 41.21 10.72
N VAL A 22 -5.89 40.01 11.15
CA VAL A 22 -4.58 39.42 10.83
C VAL A 22 -4.53 39.26 9.32
N THR A 23 -3.84 40.18 8.67
CA THR A 23 -3.63 40.16 7.22
C THR A 23 -2.48 39.21 6.87
N HIS A 24 -2.39 38.86 5.59
CA HIS A 24 -1.30 38.07 5.01
C HIS A 24 0.11 38.64 5.27
N ILE A 25 0.19 39.89 5.75
CA ILE A 25 1.43 40.56 6.18
C ILE A 25 1.92 40.02 7.54
N ASN A 26 1.02 39.70 8.46
CA ASN A 26 1.37 39.24 9.81
C ASN A 26 1.42 37.72 9.94
N LYS A 27 0.65 37.00 9.12
CA LYS A 27 0.69 35.54 9.02
C LYS A 27 0.70 35.15 7.53
N PRO A 28 1.74 34.45 7.03
CA PRO A 28 1.72 33.91 5.68
C PRO A 28 0.47 33.05 5.45
N LEU A 29 -0.08 33.15 4.24
CA LEU A 29 -1.21 32.30 3.85
C LEU A 29 -0.74 30.84 3.83
N GLU A 30 -1.52 29.96 4.45
CA GLU A 30 -1.27 28.52 4.37
C GLU A 30 -1.53 28.06 2.92
N GLU A 31 -0.58 27.31 2.37
CA GLU A 31 -0.69 26.85 0.99
C GLU A 31 -1.81 25.82 0.85
N ASN A 32 -2.55 25.94 -0.26
CA ASN A 32 -3.57 24.95 -0.57
C ASN A 32 -2.91 23.71 -1.14
N ILE A 33 -2.85 22.66 -0.32
CA ILE A 33 -2.30 21.35 -0.67
C ILE A 33 -2.93 20.74 -1.94
N ASN A 34 -4.17 21.09 -2.27
CA ASN A 34 -4.85 20.58 -3.48
C ASN A 34 -4.39 21.27 -4.78
N ARG A 35 -3.52 22.28 -4.71
CA ARG A 35 -2.95 22.97 -5.88
C ARG A 35 -1.44 22.82 -5.98
N LEU A 36 -0.82 22.02 -5.10
CA LEU A 36 0.59 21.70 -5.23
C LEU A 36 0.79 20.83 -6.47
N GLN A 37 1.64 21.27 -7.38
CA GLN A 37 2.16 20.38 -8.42
C GLN A 37 3.10 19.40 -7.71
N VAL A 38 2.74 18.13 -7.71
CA VAL A 38 3.58 17.09 -7.16
C VAL A 38 4.59 16.71 -8.23
N ASP A 39 5.87 17.00 -7.98
CA ASP A 39 6.94 16.51 -8.84
C ASP A 39 7.07 14.99 -8.66
N GLY A 40 6.50 14.23 -9.60
CA GLY A 40 6.50 12.77 -9.54
C GLY A 40 5.58 12.09 -10.56
N PHE A 41 5.38 10.79 -10.36
CA PHE A 41 4.43 10.02 -11.15
C PHE A 41 3.01 10.26 -10.63
N GLU A 42 2.21 11.01 -11.37
CA GLU A 42 0.78 11.16 -11.11
C GLU A 42 -0.01 10.14 -11.93
N ALA A 43 -1.01 9.52 -11.31
CA ALA A 43 -1.96 8.66 -12.00
C ALA A 43 -3.34 9.31 -11.97
N ARG A 44 -3.95 9.47 -13.15
CA ARG A 44 -5.33 9.97 -13.30
C ARG A 44 -6.33 8.85 -13.61
N SER A 45 -5.83 7.64 -13.86
CA SER A 45 -6.64 6.45 -14.14
C SER A 45 -6.14 5.25 -13.32
N ILE A 46 -7.03 4.27 -13.11
CA ILE A 46 -6.71 3.04 -12.38
C ILE A 46 -5.57 2.27 -13.07
N THR A 47 -5.60 2.20 -14.41
CA THR A 47 -4.57 1.52 -15.20
C THR A 47 -3.19 2.18 -15.08
N GLU A 48 -3.17 3.51 -15.02
CA GLU A 48 -1.94 4.28 -14.84
C GLU A 48 -1.37 4.12 -13.42
N ALA A 49 -2.23 4.11 -12.40
CA ALA A 49 -1.83 3.86 -11.02
C ALA A 49 -1.22 2.46 -10.86
N ILE A 50 -1.86 1.44 -11.48
CA ILE A 50 -1.33 0.07 -11.50
C ILE A 50 0.02 0.04 -12.21
N SER A 51 0.18 0.74 -13.33
CA SER A 51 1.45 0.76 -14.07
C SER A 51 2.60 1.38 -13.26
N ILE A 52 2.33 2.49 -12.57
CA ILE A 52 3.33 3.19 -11.74
C ILE A 52 3.71 2.37 -10.50
N LEU A 53 2.74 1.69 -9.88
CA LEU A 53 2.94 0.91 -8.66
C LEU A 53 3.33 -0.56 -8.92
N SER A 54 3.19 -1.03 -10.17
CA SER A 54 3.50 -2.42 -10.51
C SER A 54 4.99 -2.66 -10.48
N THR A 55 5.41 -3.56 -9.59
CA THR A 55 6.76 -4.12 -9.60
C THR A 55 6.86 -5.09 -10.78
N LYS A 56 7.48 -4.66 -11.87
CA LYS A 56 7.80 -5.46 -13.08
C LYS A 56 8.50 -6.83 -12.82
N GLY A 57 8.83 -7.16 -11.57
CA GLY A 57 9.59 -8.35 -11.17
C GLY A 57 8.78 -9.53 -10.66
N GLU A 58 7.48 -9.38 -10.38
CA GLU A 58 6.62 -10.55 -10.18
C GLU A 58 6.19 -11.00 -11.58
N GLU A 59 7.02 -11.84 -12.19
CA GLU A 59 6.69 -12.56 -13.40
C GLU A 59 5.38 -13.32 -13.13
N ASP A 60 4.27 -12.73 -13.58
CA ASP A 60 2.94 -13.31 -13.56
C ASP A 60 3.09 -14.79 -13.92
N ASP A 61 2.77 -15.70 -12.98
CA ASP A 61 3.04 -17.13 -13.16
C ASP A 61 2.18 -17.66 -14.31
N ARG A 62 2.73 -17.55 -15.52
CA ARG A 62 2.10 -17.94 -16.78
C ARG A 62 1.94 -19.45 -16.92
N HIS A 63 2.50 -20.24 -16.00
CA HIS A 63 2.54 -21.70 -16.13
C HIS A 63 2.23 -22.40 -14.80
N PRO A 64 0.98 -22.34 -14.33
CA PRO A 64 0.54 -23.13 -13.17
C PRO A 64 0.86 -24.63 -13.33
N GLU A 65 0.84 -25.16 -14.55
CA GLU A 65 1.26 -26.53 -14.84
C GLU A 65 2.74 -26.81 -14.52
N LYS A 66 3.64 -25.83 -14.75
CA LYS A 66 5.06 -25.96 -14.37
C LYS A 66 5.23 -25.97 -12.86
N ARG A 67 4.43 -25.21 -12.11
CA ARG A 67 4.43 -25.27 -10.64
C ARG A 67 4.00 -26.63 -10.12
N MET A 68 2.91 -27.18 -10.65
CA MET A 68 2.44 -28.51 -10.26
C MET A 68 3.51 -29.57 -10.55
N LYS A 69 4.12 -29.52 -11.75
CA LYS A 69 5.20 -30.43 -12.12
C LYS A 69 6.44 -30.29 -11.22
N ALA A 70 6.82 -29.07 -10.86
CA ALA A 70 7.94 -28.81 -9.96
C ALA A 70 7.66 -29.32 -8.54
N ALA A 71 6.46 -29.06 -8.01
CA ALA A 71 6.03 -29.54 -6.70
C ALA A 71 6.00 -31.08 -6.65
N TYR A 72 5.45 -31.73 -7.68
CA TYR A 72 5.43 -33.18 -7.79
C TYR A 72 6.83 -33.78 -7.92
N ALA A 73 7.73 -33.16 -8.70
CA ALA A 73 9.12 -33.61 -8.83
C ALA A 73 9.89 -33.50 -7.50
N ALA A 74 9.68 -32.43 -6.74
CA ALA A 74 10.26 -32.28 -5.40
C ALA A 74 9.75 -33.35 -4.43
N PHE A 75 8.44 -33.63 -4.46
CA PHE A 75 7.83 -34.70 -3.68
C PHE A 75 8.38 -36.08 -4.07
N GLU A 76 8.51 -36.37 -5.36
CA GLU A 76 9.09 -37.62 -5.85
C GLU A 76 10.53 -37.79 -5.38
N ALA A 77 11.37 -36.76 -5.52
CA ALA A 77 12.77 -36.82 -5.10
C ALA A 77 12.95 -37.07 -3.59
N ALA A 78 12.05 -36.52 -2.75
CA ALA A 78 12.09 -36.70 -1.31
C ALA A 78 11.62 -38.10 -0.87
N ASN A 79 10.59 -38.65 -1.50
CA ASN A 79 9.94 -39.89 -1.04
C ASN A 79 10.46 -41.16 -1.70
N LEU A 80 10.96 -41.08 -2.94
CA LEU A 80 11.45 -42.25 -3.68
C LEU A 80 12.57 -43.03 -2.95
N PRO A 81 13.54 -42.38 -2.26
CA PRO A 81 14.54 -43.10 -1.47
C PRO A 81 13.94 -43.88 -0.30
N ARG A 82 12.92 -43.34 0.38
CA ARG A 82 12.22 -43.99 1.49
C ARG A 82 11.52 -45.27 1.00
N ILE A 83 10.72 -45.14 -0.06
CA ILE A 83 9.96 -46.28 -0.62
C ILE A 83 10.93 -47.34 -1.18
N LYS A 84 12.06 -46.94 -1.76
CA LYS A 84 13.09 -47.86 -2.24
C LYS A 84 13.78 -48.62 -1.09
N ALA A 85 13.99 -47.97 0.06
CA ALA A 85 14.54 -48.63 1.24
C ALA A 85 13.55 -49.64 1.84
N GLU A 86 12.25 -49.33 1.82
CA GLU A 86 11.18 -50.22 2.28
C GLU A 86 10.93 -51.39 1.32
N ASN A 87 11.11 -51.17 0.00
CA ASN A 87 10.79 -52.14 -1.05
C ASN A 87 11.92 -52.28 -2.09
N PRO A 88 13.07 -52.88 -1.72
CA PRO A 88 14.27 -52.92 -2.58
C PRO A 88 14.14 -53.82 -3.82
N THR A 89 13.17 -54.74 -3.85
CA THR A 89 12.96 -55.68 -4.96
C THR A 89 12.06 -55.14 -6.07
N LEU A 90 11.37 -54.02 -5.84
CA LEU A 90 10.41 -53.45 -6.80
C LEU A 90 11.10 -52.65 -7.90
N ARG A 91 10.53 -52.72 -9.11
CA ARG A 91 10.98 -51.90 -10.24
C ARG A 91 10.50 -50.45 -10.07
N LEU A 92 11.21 -49.51 -10.70
CA LEU A 92 10.92 -48.08 -10.62
C LEU A 92 9.45 -47.74 -10.97
N SER A 93 8.85 -48.42 -11.94
CA SER A 93 7.44 -48.21 -12.30
C SER A 93 6.48 -48.57 -11.16
N GLN A 94 6.79 -49.62 -10.39
CA GLN A 94 5.99 -50.06 -9.24
C GLN A 94 6.19 -49.11 -8.05
N LEU A 95 7.42 -48.62 -7.84
CA LEU A 95 7.71 -47.62 -6.80
C LEU A 95 6.96 -46.31 -7.06
N LYS A 96 6.91 -45.84 -8.31
CA LYS A 96 6.11 -44.66 -8.71
C LYS A 96 4.61 -44.89 -8.55
N GLN A 97 4.15 -46.11 -8.78
CA GLN A 97 2.74 -46.46 -8.59
C GLN A 97 2.34 -46.42 -7.10
N ILE A 98 3.23 -46.83 -6.20
CA ILE A 98 3.02 -46.71 -4.75
C ILE A 98 2.99 -45.23 -4.35
N LEU A 99 3.94 -44.45 -4.84
CA LEU A 99 4.04 -43.01 -4.57
C LEU A 99 2.80 -42.20 -4.99
N ASN A 100 2.10 -42.60 -6.05
CA ASN A 100 0.87 -41.95 -6.52
C ASN A 100 -0.39 -42.42 -5.78
N LYS A 101 -0.27 -43.47 -4.97
CA LYS A 101 -1.39 -44.11 -4.28
C LYS A 101 -1.47 -43.67 -2.81
N ASP A 102 -0.34 -43.23 -2.26
CA ASP A 102 -0.22 -42.47 -1.01
C ASP A 102 -0.59 -40.99 -1.23
#